data_AF-A0A356J203-F1
#
_entry.id   AF-A0A356J203-F1
#
_cell.length_a   1.000
_cell.length_b   1.000
_cell.length_c   1.000
_cell.angle_alpha   90.00
_cell.angle_beta   90.00
_cell.angle_gamma   90.00
#
_symmetry.space_group_name_H-M   'P 1'
#
loop_
_entity.id
_entity.type
_entity.pdbx_description
1 polymer ?
#
loop_
_entity_poly.entity_id
_entity_poly.type
_entity_poly.pdbx_seq_one_letter_code
_entity_poly.pdbx_strand_id
1 'polypeptide(L)'
;MTYQYYYQTSKNENRVGTIKARNRADAYALLRKQGIRPYRVAGDDPVRWQPWAAGAAILILVCATIGALVYAGTRPRVASVPQGMRTQLAGDTAFIAQGVAEGWAGVFSNRLDNALALYAQPGWNVIPPDVSGLAATEEDLREPIELAVAPRAELEQLRGIVKAMRADLAEYIREGGTIADYFRVLDERQGRERSLGEKARETYLRTPEAQRARMRRDLNVRLKGMGLAPLPQELP
;
A
#
# COMPACT_ATOMS: atom_id res chain seq x y z
N MET A 1 -17.74 5.07 -50.48
CA MET A 1 -18.48 6.12 -49.75
C MET A 1 -19.19 7.01 -50.75
N THR A 2 -20.28 7.65 -50.36
CA THR A 2 -21.02 8.53 -51.27
C THR A 2 -20.64 9.97 -50.97
N TYR A 3 -20.18 10.69 -51.99
CA TYR A 3 -19.83 12.10 -51.92
C TYR A 3 -20.87 12.92 -52.68
N GLN A 4 -21.24 14.06 -52.13
CA GLN A 4 -22.12 15.03 -52.80
C GLN A 4 -21.26 16.03 -53.56
N TYR A 5 -21.54 16.27 -54.83
CA TYR A 5 -20.80 17.21 -55.64
C TYR A 5 -21.70 18.30 -56.21
N TYR A 6 -21.11 19.47 -56.39
CA TYR A 6 -21.74 20.67 -56.89
C TYR A 6 -21.01 21.13 -58.15
N TYR A 7 -21.75 21.37 -59.22
CA TYR A 7 -21.21 21.83 -60.49
C TYR A 7 -22.15 22.82 -61.16
N GLN A 8 -21.61 23.64 -62.05
CA GLN A 8 -22.37 24.62 -62.82
C GLN A 8 -22.48 24.14 -64.26
N THR A 9 -23.68 24.21 -64.85
CA THR A 9 -23.90 23.85 -66.25
C THR A 9 -23.49 25.01 -67.17
N SER A 10 -23.38 24.76 -68.48
CA SER A 10 -23.10 25.81 -69.48
C SER A 10 -24.17 26.91 -69.54
N LYS A 11 -25.36 26.67 -68.99
CA LYS A 11 -26.45 27.64 -68.84
C LYS A 11 -26.39 28.43 -67.51
N ASN A 12 -25.27 28.35 -66.79
CA ASN A 12 -25.07 28.94 -65.47
C ASN A 12 -25.98 28.41 -64.35
N GLU A 13 -26.66 27.27 -64.55
CA GLU A 13 -27.47 26.65 -63.49
C GLU A 13 -26.59 25.83 -62.53
N ASN A 14 -26.78 26.01 -61.22
CA ASN A 14 -26.14 25.20 -60.19
C ASN A 14 -26.88 23.87 -60.02
N ARG A 15 -26.16 22.76 -60.18
CA ARG A 15 -26.69 21.40 -60.02
C ARG A 15 -25.91 20.65 -58.94
N VAL A 16 -26.63 19.76 -58.26
CA VAL A 16 -26.09 18.93 -57.19
C VAL A 16 -26.30 17.47 -57.57
N GLY A 17 -25.26 16.66 -57.38
CA GLY A 17 -25.30 15.22 -57.64
C GLY A 17 -24.58 14.44 -56.55
N THR A 18 -24.67 13.11 -56.62
CA THR A 18 -23.95 12.20 -55.73
C THR A 18 -23.10 11.22 -56.53
N ILE A 19 -21.93 10.85 -56.00
CA ILE A 19 -21.02 9.88 -56.63
C ILE A 19 -20.42 8.95 -55.57
N LYS A 20 -20.25 7.67 -55.91
CA LYS A 20 -19.54 6.71 -55.06
C LYS A 20 -18.05 6.71 -55.40
N ALA A 21 -17.20 7.00 -54.41
CA ALA A 21 -15.75 6.98 -54.55
C ALA A 21 -15.08 6.46 -53.27
N ARG A 22 -13.76 6.21 -53.33
CA ARG A 22 -12.97 5.77 -52.18
C ARG A 22 -12.61 6.93 -51.25
N ASN A 23 -12.22 8.06 -51.83
CA ASN A 23 -11.93 9.32 -51.14
C ASN A 23 -12.36 10.50 -52.03
N ARG A 24 -12.35 11.72 -51.48
CA ARG A 24 -12.76 12.95 -52.16
C ARG A 24 -11.89 13.25 -53.38
N ALA A 25 -10.59 12.96 -53.33
CA ALA A 25 -9.68 13.14 -54.46
C ALA A 25 -10.04 12.22 -55.65
N ASP A 26 -10.38 10.97 -55.35
CA ASP A 26 -10.86 9.98 -56.32
C ASP A 26 -12.22 10.39 -56.92
N ALA A 27 -13.12 10.97 -56.10
CA ALA A 27 -14.38 11.55 -56.57
C ALA A 27 -14.17 12.68 -57.59
N TYR A 28 -13.23 13.60 -57.34
CA TYR A 28 -12.86 14.64 -58.31
C TYR A 28 -12.31 14.04 -59.61
N ALA A 29 -11.46 13.01 -59.52
CA ALA A 29 -10.88 12.35 -60.69
C ALA A 29 -11.95 11.66 -61.55
N LEU A 30 -12.92 10.97 -60.92
CA LEU A 30 -14.03 10.32 -61.61
C LEU A 30 -14.96 11.31 -62.29
N LEU A 31 -15.32 12.41 -61.61
CA LEU A 31 -16.19 13.45 -62.19
C LEU A 31 -15.56 14.12 -63.41
N ARG A 32 -14.26 14.39 -63.37
CA ARG A 32 -13.52 14.94 -64.53
C ARG A 32 -13.51 14.00 -65.72
N LYS A 33 -13.38 12.68 -65.49
CA LYS A 33 -13.47 11.66 -66.56
C LYS A 33 -14.86 11.64 -67.22
N GLN A 34 -15.91 12.00 -66.48
CA GLN A 34 -17.27 12.13 -66.98
C GLN A 34 -17.56 13.50 -67.63
N GLY A 35 -16.54 14.37 -67.77
CA GLY A 35 -16.68 15.71 -68.34
C GLY A 35 -17.29 16.73 -67.39
N ILE A 36 -17.57 16.37 -66.13
CA ILE A 36 -18.12 17.26 -65.12
C ILE A 36 -16.97 17.95 -64.37
N ARG A 37 -16.99 19.28 -64.32
CA ARG A 37 -16.03 20.07 -63.53
C ARG A 37 -16.72 20.56 -62.25
N PRO A 38 -16.70 19.77 -61.15
CA PRO A 38 -17.28 20.21 -59.90
C PRO A 38 -16.44 21.33 -59.27
N TYR A 39 -17.10 22.34 -58.72
CA TYR A 39 -16.43 23.37 -57.92
C TYR A 39 -16.33 22.97 -56.45
N ARG A 40 -17.16 22.01 -55.99
CA ARG A 40 -17.11 21.48 -54.63
C ARG A 40 -17.55 20.01 -54.59
N VAL A 41 -16.82 19.21 -53.82
CA VAL A 41 -17.20 17.84 -53.42
C VAL A 41 -17.20 17.78 -51.89
N ALA A 42 -18.33 17.43 -51.29
CA ALA A 42 -18.56 17.31 -49.86
C ALA A 42 -18.75 15.84 -49.46
N GLY A 43 -18.23 15.46 -48.30
CA GLY A 43 -18.28 14.11 -47.74
C GLY A 43 -17.02 13.79 -46.94
N ASP A 44 -17.15 13.01 -45.87
CA ASP A 44 -16.05 12.72 -44.96
C ASP A 44 -15.09 11.71 -45.58
N ASP A 45 -13.81 12.09 -45.66
CA ASP A 45 -12.76 11.17 -46.04
C ASP A 45 -12.47 10.21 -44.88
N PRO A 46 -12.21 8.92 -45.14
CA PRO A 46 -11.79 8.00 -44.09
C PRO A 46 -10.53 8.53 -43.42
N VAL A 47 -10.54 8.55 -42.09
CA VAL A 47 -9.38 8.95 -41.27
C VAL A 47 -8.21 8.06 -41.68
N ARG A 48 -7.21 8.64 -42.36
CA ARG A 48 -6.00 7.93 -42.75
C ARG A 48 -5.17 7.72 -41.48
N TRP A 49 -5.44 6.64 -40.75
CA TRP A 49 -4.51 6.15 -39.74
C TRP A 49 -3.23 5.77 -40.46
N GLN A 50 -2.27 6.69 -40.47
CA GLN A 50 -1.01 6.48 -41.16
C GLN A 50 -0.23 5.39 -40.41
N PRO A 51 0.48 4.49 -41.13
CA PRO A 51 1.16 3.34 -40.53
C PRO A 51 2.22 3.71 -39.48
N TRP A 52 2.73 4.95 -39.47
CA TRP A 52 3.66 5.42 -38.44
C TRP A 52 3.01 5.58 -37.05
N ALA A 53 1.70 5.85 -36.98
CA ALA A 53 0.98 5.98 -35.71
C ALA A 53 0.88 4.62 -34.99
N ALA A 54 0.71 3.53 -35.74
CA ALA A 54 0.76 2.17 -35.18
C ALA A 54 2.17 1.81 -34.68
N GLY A 55 3.22 2.21 -35.41
CA GLY A 55 4.62 2.01 -34.99
C GLY A 55 4.96 2.75 -33.70
N ALA A 56 4.52 4.01 -33.57
CA ALA A 56 4.73 4.80 -32.35
C ALA A 56 4.02 4.19 -31.13
N ALA A 57 2.81 3.66 -31.30
CA ALA A 57 2.06 3.02 -30.21
C ALA A 57 2.76 1.76 -29.70
N ILE A 58 3.31 0.92 -30.60
CA ILE A 58 4.05 -0.30 -30.22
C ILE A 58 5.33 0.06 -29.46
N LEU A 59 6.08 1.07 -29.91
CA LEU A 59 7.31 1.49 -29.25
C LEU A 59 7.05 1.97 -27.81
N ILE A 60 6.00 2.77 -27.60
CA ILE A 60 5.60 3.22 -26.26
C ILE A 60 5.25 2.03 -25.37
N LEU A 61 4.53 1.05 -25.91
CA LEU A 61 4.09 -0.12 -25.15
C LEU A 61 5.28 -1.02 -24.74
N VAL A 62 6.27 -1.17 -25.62
CA VAL A 62 7.54 -1.88 -25.34
C VAL A 62 8.37 -1.13 -24.30
N CYS A 63 8.54 0.18 -24.43
CA CYS A 63 9.26 0.98 -23.43
C CYS A 63 8.56 0.95 -22.07
N ALA A 64 7.22 0.98 -22.03
CA ALA A 64 6.45 0.86 -20.80
C ALA A 64 6.60 -0.53 -20.16
N THR A 65 6.62 -1.60 -20.95
CA THR A 65 6.82 -2.97 -20.42
C THR A 65 8.25 -3.20 -19.92
N ILE A 66 9.27 -2.74 -20.65
CA ILE A 66 10.67 -2.80 -20.19
C ILE A 66 10.84 -1.93 -18.93
N GLY A 67 10.28 -0.73 -18.91
CA GLY A 67 10.27 0.14 -17.73
C GLY A 67 9.59 -0.52 -16.53
N ALA A 68 8.45 -1.19 -16.73
CA ALA A 68 7.75 -1.93 -15.68
C ALA A 68 8.55 -3.15 -15.18
N LEU A 69 9.23 -3.87 -16.07
CA LEU A 69 10.09 -5.01 -15.72
C LEU A 69 11.34 -4.59 -14.96
N VAL A 70 12.01 -3.52 -15.39
CA VAL A 70 13.16 -2.95 -14.67
C VAL A 70 12.72 -2.44 -13.30
N TYR A 71 11.61 -1.70 -13.25
CA TYR A 71 11.06 -1.22 -11.98
C TYR A 71 10.67 -2.37 -11.04
N ALA A 72 10.04 -3.43 -11.55
CA ALA A 72 9.69 -4.63 -10.77
C ALA A 72 10.93 -5.42 -10.29
N GLY A 73 11.99 -5.51 -11.10
CA GLY A 73 13.25 -6.16 -10.73
C GLY A 73 14.07 -5.36 -9.72
N THR A 74 13.89 -4.04 -9.65
CA THR A 74 14.54 -3.16 -8.65
C THR A 74 13.74 -2.96 -7.38
N ARG A 75 12.52 -3.51 -7.26
CA ARG A 75 11.82 -3.46 -5.98
C ARG A 75 12.61 -4.36 -5.02
N PRO A 76 13.11 -3.83 -3.88
CA PRO A 76 13.47 -4.72 -2.79
C PRO A 76 12.25 -5.61 -2.58
N ARG A 77 12.45 -6.94 -2.57
CA ARG A 77 11.40 -7.88 -2.14
C ARG A 77 10.88 -7.30 -0.83
N VAL A 78 9.65 -6.80 -0.84
CA VAL A 78 9.05 -6.25 0.36
C VAL A 78 8.80 -7.46 1.23
N ALA A 79 9.74 -7.73 2.12
CA ALA A 79 9.60 -8.78 3.10
C ALA A 79 8.25 -8.58 3.80
N SER A 80 7.56 -9.69 4.00
CA SER A 80 6.19 -9.71 4.48
C SER A 80 6.07 -8.90 5.77
N VAL A 81 4.97 -8.14 5.90
CA VAL A 81 4.74 -7.34 7.11
C VAL A 81 4.64 -8.31 8.28
N PRO A 82 5.42 -8.12 9.37
CA PRO A 82 5.42 -9.01 10.51
C PRO A 82 4.00 -9.21 11.02
N GLN A 83 3.53 -10.45 11.08
CA GLN A 83 2.17 -10.80 11.54
C GLN A 83 2.14 -11.31 12.98
N GLY A 84 3.32 -11.42 13.60
CA GLY A 84 3.55 -12.02 14.90
C GLY A 84 2.52 -11.59 15.93
N MET A 85 2.09 -12.58 16.70
CA MET A 85 1.02 -12.45 17.69
C MET A 85 1.52 -11.56 18.84
N ARG A 86 1.31 -10.25 18.69
CA ARG A 86 1.53 -9.25 19.75
C ARG A 86 0.22 -9.08 20.50
N THR A 87 0.27 -9.24 21.81
CA THR A 87 -0.88 -9.10 22.70
C THR A 87 -0.51 -8.22 23.89
N GLN A 88 -1.52 -7.64 24.54
CA GLN A 88 -1.30 -6.94 25.80
C GLN A 88 -0.86 -7.94 26.87
N LEU A 89 0.15 -7.58 27.67
CA LEU A 89 0.51 -8.36 28.86
C LEU A 89 -0.62 -8.27 29.89
N ALA A 90 -0.85 -9.36 30.61
CA ALA A 90 -1.79 -9.40 31.73
C ALA A 90 -1.06 -9.68 33.05
N GLY A 91 -1.53 -9.07 34.13
CA GLY A 91 -0.93 -9.22 35.47
C GLY A 91 -0.80 -7.89 36.18
N ASP A 92 0.30 -7.69 36.91
CA ASP A 92 0.60 -6.45 37.61
C ASP A 92 0.75 -5.26 36.63
N THR A 93 -0.29 -4.42 36.59
CA THR A 93 -0.35 -3.25 35.71
C THR A 93 0.72 -2.21 36.00
N ALA A 94 1.18 -2.09 37.25
CA ALA A 94 2.20 -1.12 37.62
C ALA A 94 3.57 -1.57 37.09
N PHE A 95 3.89 -2.86 37.27
CA PHE A 95 5.09 -3.46 36.69
C PHE A 95 5.10 -3.37 35.17
N ILE A 96 3.97 -3.67 34.53
CA ILE A 96 3.82 -3.58 33.08
C ILE A 96 4.03 -2.13 32.59
N ALA A 97 3.37 -1.16 33.22
CA ALA A 97 3.50 0.25 32.86
C ALA A 97 4.94 0.75 33.03
N GLN A 98 5.61 0.31 34.10
CA GLN A 98 7.03 0.62 34.33
C GLN A 98 7.90 0.04 33.21
N GLY A 99 7.76 -1.24 32.87
CA GLY A 99 8.55 -1.87 31.80
C GLY A 99 8.30 -1.25 30.42
N VAL A 100 7.11 -0.71 30.16
CA VAL A 100 6.85 0.04 28.92
C VAL A 100 7.46 1.44 28.95
N ALA A 101 7.40 2.14 30.08
CA ALA A 101 7.89 3.51 30.21
C ALA A 101 9.44 3.58 30.28
N GLU A 102 10.06 2.70 31.06
CA GLU A 102 11.52 2.65 31.26
C GLU A 102 12.20 1.75 30.23
N GLY A 103 11.42 0.95 29.50
CA GLY A 103 11.89 -0.10 28.62
C GLY A 103 12.19 -1.40 29.38
N TRP A 104 12.36 -2.48 28.64
CA TRP A 104 12.65 -3.81 29.20
C TRP A 104 14.15 -4.07 29.31
N ALA A 105 14.98 -3.03 29.46
CA ALA A 105 16.43 -3.16 29.46
C ALA A 105 16.91 -4.07 30.62
N GLY A 106 17.72 -5.08 30.31
CA GLY A 106 18.29 -6.00 31.30
C GLY A 106 17.31 -7.07 31.79
N VAL A 107 16.12 -7.17 31.19
CA VAL A 107 15.17 -8.26 31.48
C VAL A 107 15.60 -9.55 30.77
N PHE A 108 16.08 -9.41 29.54
CA PHE A 108 16.65 -10.50 28.76
C PHE A 108 18.17 -10.43 28.75
N SER A 109 18.84 -11.58 28.66
CA SER A 109 20.30 -11.65 28.55
C SER A 109 20.81 -11.06 27.22
N ASN A 110 20.02 -11.15 26.15
CA ASN A 110 20.39 -10.71 24.80
C ASN A 110 19.85 -9.30 24.49
N ARG A 111 20.69 -8.40 23.93
CA ARG A 111 20.30 -7.03 23.53
C ARG A 111 19.19 -7.03 22.48
N LEU A 112 19.18 -7.98 21.55
CA LEU A 112 18.12 -8.09 20.53
C LEU A 112 16.76 -8.39 21.17
N ASP A 113 16.71 -9.31 22.14
CA ASP A 113 15.46 -9.66 22.83
C ASP A 113 14.93 -8.48 23.65
N ASN A 114 15.82 -7.73 24.31
CA ASN A 114 15.45 -6.48 24.98
C ASN A 114 14.89 -5.44 24.00
N ALA A 115 15.49 -5.31 22.81
CA ALA A 115 15.01 -4.40 21.78
C ALA A 115 13.62 -4.82 21.24
N LEU A 116 13.42 -6.11 20.96
CA LEU A 116 12.13 -6.66 20.52
C LEU A 116 11.04 -6.46 21.59
N ALA A 117 11.40 -6.62 22.86
CA ALA A 117 10.47 -6.45 23.99
C ALA A 117 9.85 -5.05 24.07
N LEU A 118 10.56 -4.00 23.63
CA LEU A 118 10.01 -2.65 23.54
C LEU A 118 8.78 -2.58 22.63
N TYR A 119 8.76 -3.42 21.59
CA TYR A 119 7.63 -3.56 20.69
C TYR A 119 6.72 -4.73 21.09
N ALA A 120 6.82 -5.33 22.28
CA ALA A 120 5.93 -6.44 22.63
C ALA A 120 4.46 -5.99 22.74
N GLN A 121 4.21 -4.78 23.24
CA GLN A 121 2.86 -4.28 23.48
C GLN A 121 2.35 -3.36 22.37
N PRO A 122 1.23 -3.73 21.70
CA PRO A 122 0.64 -2.92 20.64
C PRO A 122 0.18 -1.53 21.09
N GLY A 123 0.45 -0.51 20.26
CA GLY A 123 -0.12 0.84 20.39
C GLY A 123 0.46 1.75 21.48
N TRP A 124 1.46 1.30 22.23
CA TRP A 124 2.19 2.10 23.21
C TRP A 124 3.19 3.06 22.57
N ASN A 125 3.54 4.14 23.28
CA ASN A 125 4.60 5.03 22.85
C ASN A 125 5.97 4.39 23.15
N VAL A 126 6.69 4.01 22.10
CA VAL A 126 7.99 3.34 22.22
C VAL A 126 9.06 4.33 21.77
N ILE A 127 10.16 4.40 22.51
CA ILE A 127 11.38 5.07 22.04
C ILE A 127 12.14 4.02 21.20
N PRO A 128 12.34 4.24 19.89
CA PRO A 128 13.02 3.27 19.05
C PRO A 128 14.42 2.95 19.61
N PRO A 129 14.76 1.66 19.80
CA PRO A 129 16.07 1.29 20.28
C PRO A 129 17.13 1.58 19.22
N ASP A 130 18.34 1.89 19.67
CA ASP A 130 19.50 1.84 18.78
C ASP A 130 19.78 0.36 18.42
N VAL A 131 19.53 0.03 17.16
CA VAL A 131 19.77 -1.30 16.58
C VAL A 131 21.11 -1.38 15.86
N SER A 132 21.90 -0.29 15.87
CA SER A 132 23.23 -0.28 15.27
C SER A 132 24.14 -1.28 15.98
N GLY A 133 24.77 -2.16 15.20
CA GLY A 133 25.63 -3.22 15.74
C GLY A 133 24.87 -4.42 16.32
N LEU A 134 23.54 -4.48 16.22
CA LEU A 134 22.84 -5.74 16.38
C LEU A 134 23.15 -6.61 15.17
N ALA A 135 23.86 -7.70 15.42
CA ALA A 135 24.02 -8.80 14.48
C ALA A 135 23.31 -10.01 15.09
N ALA A 136 22.53 -10.70 14.27
CA ALA A 136 21.98 -11.99 14.63
C ALA A 136 22.10 -12.89 13.41
N THR A 137 22.80 -13.99 13.58
CA THR A 137 22.77 -15.11 12.66
C THR A 137 21.45 -15.86 12.81
N GLU A 138 21.11 -16.69 11.82
CA GLU A 138 19.92 -17.54 11.93
C GLU A 138 20.00 -18.49 13.14
N GLU A 139 21.22 -18.89 13.54
CA GLU A 139 21.46 -19.71 14.73
C GLU A 139 21.13 -18.93 16.01
N ASP A 140 21.59 -17.68 16.12
CA ASP A 140 21.32 -16.80 17.28
C ASP A 140 19.80 -16.60 17.50
N LEU A 141 19.02 -16.56 16.42
CA LEU A 141 17.57 -16.39 16.47
C LEU A 141 16.84 -17.65 16.97
N ARG A 142 17.49 -18.82 16.91
CA ARG A 142 16.93 -20.10 17.38
C ARG A 142 17.26 -20.38 18.84
N GLU A 143 18.25 -19.71 19.41
CA GLU A 143 18.66 -19.91 20.81
C GLU A 143 17.49 -19.68 21.78
N PRO A 144 17.41 -20.43 22.90
CA PRO A 144 16.41 -20.17 23.94
C PRO A 144 16.47 -18.72 24.45
N ILE A 145 15.32 -18.12 24.72
CA ILE A 145 15.27 -16.79 25.36
C ILE A 145 15.50 -16.96 26.86
N GLU A 146 16.57 -16.36 27.36
CA GLU A 146 16.92 -16.36 28.78
C GLU A 146 16.52 -15.05 29.45
N LEU A 147 15.88 -15.18 30.62
CA LEU A 147 15.61 -14.06 31.51
C LEU A 147 16.83 -13.82 32.39
N ALA A 148 17.28 -12.57 32.46
CA ALA A 148 18.36 -12.14 33.35
C ALA A 148 17.86 -11.79 34.77
N VAL A 149 16.55 -11.82 34.97
CA VAL A 149 15.87 -11.48 36.23
C VAL A 149 15.04 -12.66 36.74
N ALA A 150 14.64 -12.57 38.01
CA ALA A 150 13.83 -13.61 38.64
C ALA A 150 12.52 -13.87 37.86
N PRO A 151 12.07 -15.14 37.74
CA PRO A 151 10.86 -15.47 37.00
C PRO A 151 9.62 -14.78 37.55
N ARG A 152 8.80 -14.24 36.65
CA ARG A 152 7.47 -13.67 36.93
C ARG A 152 6.50 -14.07 35.83
N ALA A 153 5.21 -14.18 36.14
CA ALA A 153 4.19 -14.58 35.18
C ALA A 153 4.09 -13.62 33.97
N GLU A 154 4.26 -12.31 34.22
CA GLU A 154 4.27 -11.27 33.19
C GLU A 154 5.51 -11.39 32.28
N LEU A 155 6.66 -11.74 32.86
CA LEU A 155 7.91 -11.92 32.13
C LEU A 155 7.89 -13.19 31.27
N GLU A 156 7.19 -14.22 31.73
CA GLU A 156 6.94 -15.44 30.95
C GLU A 156 6.04 -15.17 29.73
N GLN A 157 5.00 -14.34 29.91
CA GLN A 157 4.18 -13.87 28.79
C GLN A 157 5.01 -13.02 27.81
N LEU A 158 5.80 -12.08 28.32
CA LEU A 158 6.67 -11.24 27.51
C LEU A 158 7.67 -12.08 26.72
N ARG A 159 8.29 -13.08 27.36
CA ARG A 159 9.18 -14.06 26.71
C ARG A 159 8.47 -14.79 25.57
N GLY A 160 7.22 -15.20 25.75
CA GLY A 160 6.40 -15.82 24.70
C GLY A 160 6.19 -14.90 23.49
N ILE A 161 5.89 -13.62 23.74
CA ILE A 161 5.70 -12.62 22.67
C ILE A 161 7.02 -12.37 21.94
N VAL A 162 8.11 -12.14 22.67
CA VAL A 162 9.45 -11.91 22.08
C VAL A 162 9.89 -13.12 21.25
N LYS A 163 9.59 -14.35 21.71
CA LYS A 163 9.84 -15.57 20.93
C LYS A 163 9.13 -15.56 19.58
N ALA A 164 7.86 -15.16 19.54
CA ALA A 164 7.11 -15.03 18.29
C ALA A 164 7.71 -13.93 17.40
N MET A 165 8.02 -12.76 17.97
CA MET A 165 8.63 -11.65 17.23
C MET A 165 10.00 -11.99 16.65
N ARG A 166 10.77 -12.87 17.31
CA ARG A 166 12.06 -13.34 16.83
C ARG A 166 11.93 -14.35 15.70
N ALA A 167 10.90 -15.20 15.75
CA ALA A 167 10.56 -16.09 14.63
C ALA A 167 10.16 -15.27 13.38
N ASP A 168 9.34 -14.24 13.56
CA ASP A 168 9.00 -13.27 12.51
C ASP A 168 10.24 -12.56 11.95
N LEU A 169 11.17 -12.11 12.82
CA LEU A 169 12.42 -11.51 12.38
C LEU A 169 13.28 -12.48 11.56
N ALA A 170 13.38 -13.74 11.99
CA ALA A 170 14.11 -14.77 11.27
C ALA A 170 13.51 -15.01 9.88
N GLU A 171 12.18 -15.01 9.76
CA GLU A 171 11.49 -15.08 8.47
C GLU A 171 11.74 -13.85 7.61
N TYR A 172 11.65 -12.66 8.18
CA TYR A 172 11.93 -11.40 7.49
C TYR A 172 13.36 -11.34 6.91
N ILE A 173 14.36 -11.79 7.68
CA ILE A 173 15.75 -11.88 7.23
C ILE A 173 15.90 -12.92 6.11
N ARG A 174 15.24 -14.07 6.22
CA ARG A 174 15.26 -15.12 5.18
C ARG A 174 14.69 -14.64 3.85
N GLU A 175 13.74 -13.71 3.89
CA GLU A 175 13.17 -13.07 2.69
C GLU A 175 14.08 -11.98 2.08
N GLY A 176 15.22 -11.69 2.71
CA GLY A 176 16.21 -10.71 2.28
C GLY A 176 16.13 -9.37 3.00
N GLY A 177 15.33 -9.26 4.06
CA GLY A 177 15.27 -8.08 4.91
C GLY A 177 16.45 -7.96 5.87
N THR A 178 16.61 -6.79 6.48
CA THR A 178 17.62 -6.55 7.55
C THR A 178 16.95 -6.37 8.91
N ILE A 179 17.72 -6.52 9.99
CA ILE A 179 17.25 -6.23 11.36
C ILE A 179 16.77 -4.77 11.45
N ALA A 180 17.53 -3.82 10.91
CA ALA A 180 17.17 -2.41 10.92
C ALA A 180 15.84 -2.15 10.18
N ASP A 181 15.64 -2.77 9.01
CA ASP A 181 14.38 -2.65 8.27
C ASP A 181 13.20 -3.25 9.05
N TYR A 182 13.40 -4.39 9.71
CA TYR A 182 12.36 -5.02 10.54
C TYR A 182 11.91 -4.10 11.68
N PHE A 183 12.87 -3.50 12.41
CA PHE A 183 12.56 -2.56 13.48
C PHE A 183 11.87 -1.29 12.97
N ARG A 184 12.21 -0.80 11.78
CA ARG A 184 11.47 0.29 11.14
C ARG A 184 10.02 -0.11 10.84
N VAL A 185 9.78 -1.32 10.35
CA VAL A 185 8.42 -1.83 10.10
C VAL A 185 7.63 -1.96 11.41
N LEU A 186 8.28 -2.41 12.49
CA LEU A 186 7.67 -2.44 13.82
C LEU A 186 7.30 -1.04 14.32
N ASP A 187 8.16 -0.04 14.09
CA ASP A 187 7.89 1.36 14.45
C ASP A 187 6.69 1.94 13.69
N GLU A 188 6.64 1.74 12.37
CA GLU A 188 5.48 2.12 11.56
C GLU A 188 4.19 1.42 12.02
N ARG A 189 4.28 0.13 12.34
CA ARG A 189 3.15 -0.64 12.87
C ARG A 189 2.70 -0.08 14.22
N GLN A 190 3.62 0.22 15.14
CA GLN A 190 3.34 0.82 16.43
C GLN A 190 2.63 2.18 16.28
N GLY A 191 3.10 3.01 15.36
CA GLY A 191 2.48 4.30 15.05
C GLY A 191 1.03 4.17 14.56
N ARG A 192 0.75 3.19 13.68
CA ARG A 192 -0.61 2.90 13.21
C ARG A 192 -1.52 2.41 14.34
N GLU A 193 -1.01 1.50 15.17
CA GLU A 193 -1.71 0.95 16.33
C GLU A 193 -2.08 2.04 17.34
N ARG A 194 -1.15 2.96 17.64
CA ARG A 194 -1.41 4.14 18.48
C ARG A 194 -2.48 5.04 17.88
N SER A 195 -2.39 5.34 16.58
CA SER A 195 -3.40 6.17 15.89
C SER A 195 -4.80 5.56 15.95
N LEU A 196 -4.91 4.22 15.86
CA LEU A 196 -6.19 3.53 16.01
C LEU A 196 -6.75 3.65 17.44
N GLY A 197 -5.89 3.52 18.46
CA GLY A 197 -6.25 3.73 19.85
C GLY A 197 -6.74 5.15 20.13
N GLU A 198 -6.03 6.15 19.61
CA GLU A 198 -6.40 7.58 19.72
C GLU A 198 -7.74 7.87 19.03
N LYS A 199 -7.94 7.38 17.80
CA LYS A 199 -9.22 7.53 17.08
C LYS A 199 -10.38 6.87 17.82
N ALA A 200 -10.16 5.70 18.44
CA ALA A 200 -11.16 5.04 19.26
C ALA A 200 -11.51 5.90 20.49
N ARG A 201 -10.51 6.48 21.16
CA ARG A 201 -10.70 7.41 22.29
C ARG A 201 -11.46 8.67 21.87
N GLU A 202 -11.09 9.28 20.76
CA GLU A 202 -11.77 10.47 20.22
C GLU A 202 -13.24 10.17 19.88
N THR A 203 -13.50 9.02 19.25
CA THR A 203 -14.86 8.55 18.94
C THR A 203 -15.68 8.38 20.21
N TYR A 204 -15.11 7.79 21.25
CA TYR A 204 -15.77 7.63 22.54
C TYR A 204 -16.12 8.98 23.19
N LEU A 205 -15.17 9.93 23.22
CA LEU A 205 -15.36 11.25 23.84
C LEU A 205 -16.45 12.07 23.13
N ARG A 206 -16.52 11.98 21.80
CA ARG A 206 -17.56 12.64 20.98
C ARG A 206 -18.95 11.98 21.08
N THR A 207 -19.03 10.76 21.59
CA THR A 207 -20.29 10.05 21.70
C THR A 207 -21.15 10.64 22.82
N PRO A 208 -22.46 10.89 22.59
CA PRO A 208 -23.37 11.36 23.64
C PRO A 208 -23.39 10.42 24.85
N GLU A 209 -23.50 10.99 26.05
CA GLU A 209 -23.39 10.25 27.31
C GLU A 209 -24.30 9.01 27.38
N ALA A 210 -25.56 9.16 26.95
CA ALA A 210 -26.54 8.07 26.88
C ALA A 210 -26.10 6.86 26.03
N GLN A 211 -25.16 7.05 25.09
CA GLN A 211 -24.67 6.00 24.20
C GLN A 211 -23.23 5.53 24.54
N ARG A 212 -22.52 6.22 25.44
CA ARG A 212 -21.10 5.95 25.76
C ARG A 212 -20.85 4.53 26.23
N ALA A 213 -21.71 3.98 27.09
CA ALA A 213 -21.54 2.62 27.62
C ALA A 213 -21.60 1.54 26.53
N ARG A 214 -22.49 1.69 25.54
CA ARG A 214 -22.58 0.80 24.38
C ARG A 214 -21.37 0.99 23.46
N MET A 215 -21.07 2.24 23.10
CA MET A 215 -19.93 2.56 22.24
C MET A 215 -18.61 2.05 22.82
N ARG A 216 -18.39 2.18 24.13
CA ARG A 216 -17.20 1.63 24.81
C ARG A 216 -17.07 0.13 24.64
N ARG A 217 -18.17 -0.62 24.82
CA ARG A 217 -18.16 -2.08 24.61
C ARG A 217 -17.80 -2.44 23.17
N ASP A 218 -18.43 -1.78 22.20
CA ASP A 218 -18.20 -2.03 20.78
C ASP A 218 -16.76 -1.69 20.37
N LEU A 219 -16.22 -0.56 20.85
CA LEU A 219 -14.83 -0.17 20.62
C LEU A 219 -13.85 -1.12 21.30
N ASN A 220 -14.08 -1.52 22.54
CA ASN A 220 -13.19 -2.44 23.27
C ASN A 220 -13.16 -3.84 22.63
N VAL A 221 -14.27 -4.32 22.06
CA VAL A 221 -14.29 -5.56 21.26
C VAL A 221 -13.39 -5.41 20.03
N ARG A 222 -13.48 -4.29 19.31
CA ARG A 222 -12.63 -4.01 18.13
C ARG A 222 -11.16 -3.90 18.51
N LEU A 223 -10.82 -3.12 19.55
CA LEU A 223 -9.46 -2.94 20.05
C LEU A 223 -8.85 -4.28 20.48
N LYS A 224 -9.61 -5.09 21.23
CA LYS A 224 -9.20 -6.44 21.62
C LYS A 224 -8.93 -7.33 20.40
N GLY A 225 -9.78 -7.28 19.38
CA GLY A 225 -9.56 -8.00 18.11
C GLY A 225 -8.29 -7.61 17.36
N MET A 226 -7.77 -6.39 17.61
CA MET A 226 -6.50 -5.89 17.07
C MET A 226 -5.31 -6.07 18.03
N GLY A 227 -5.51 -6.66 19.21
CA GLY A 227 -4.47 -6.79 20.26
C GLY A 227 -4.15 -5.48 21.00
N LEU A 228 -4.96 -4.44 20.83
CA LEU A 228 -4.78 -3.13 21.45
C LEU A 228 -5.38 -3.06 22.86
N ALA A 229 -4.82 -2.18 23.69
CA ALA A 229 -5.35 -1.90 25.01
C ALA A 229 -6.81 -1.40 24.94
N PRO A 230 -7.69 -1.87 25.85
CA PRO A 230 -9.06 -1.37 25.92
C PRO A 230 -9.09 0.09 26.39
N LEU A 231 -10.16 0.81 26.06
CA LEU A 231 -10.43 2.13 26.64
C LEU A 231 -10.66 2.01 28.16
N PRO A 232 -10.10 2.92 28.98
CA PRO A 232 -10.25 2.89 30.42
C PRO A 232 -11.71 3.13 30.84
N GLN A 233 -12.07 2.71 32.07
CA GLN A 233 -13.43 2.88 32.57
C GLN A 233 -13.79 4.34 32.79
N GLU A 234 -12.82 5.13 33.24
CA GLU A 234 -12.90 6.56 33.43
C GLU A 234 -11.91 7.21 32.46
N LEU A 235 -12.42 8.09 31.60
CA LEU A 235 -11.59 9.02 30.85
C LEU A 235 -11.72 10.38 31.53
N PRO A 236 -10.60 11.09 31.77
CA PRO A 236 -10.64 12.44 32.33
C PRO A 236 -11.44 13.39 31.43
#